data_AF-A0AA90VJ80-F1
#
_entry.id   AF-A0AA90VJ80-F1
#
_cell.length_a   1.000
_cell.length_b   1.000
_cell.length_c   1.000
_cell.angle_alpha   90.00
_cell.angle_beta   90.00
_cell.angle_gamma   90.00
#
_symmetry.space_group_name_H-M   'P 1'
#
loop_
_entity.id
_entity.type
_entity.pdbx_description
1 polymer ?
#
loop_
_entity_poly.entity_id
_entity_poly.type
_entity_poly.pdbx_seq_one_letter_code
_entity_poly.pdbx_strand_id
1 'polypeptide(L)'
;GKSLLVSTLKCYFEGKKELFKGLAIDKLEKEWKQYPVFHLDFNGNNFTNPGELEVILENFVASQEMIYGKSPFRDSLGGRFEYVLKAAHEKTGLRAVVLIDEYDKPILDVLDTQIKTSIKGEERLLEDWNREVLKGFYSVFKAADANLQFVLLTGVTKFSQVSVFSGFNQPNDISMDEHYEALCGITEEELYSTFDEQIKAMAVRYKTTEEGMKYKLKRKFDGYHFSPNMLDIYNPFSILNALSKKILADYWFRTGSPTYLVRLLSHFDENINEMVNRFYPTSSFIDYKADVEAPLPMIYQSGYLTIKDWNMDTDSYLLDFPNDEVRSGFLTLVASSYLKPSKSTDAWIIQVVDVMSKGDCHQLENLMTSFFASIPYSQRRKDDEREKERYFQYTFYLVLRMISCFTVFIEKQQSEGRVDCVVETQNYIYIFEFKRDGSAEEALKQIEDMGYAREYAADGRKIYQIGCNFSSKTGTIDGWKMK
;
A
#
# COMPACT_ATOMS: atom_id res chain seq x y z
N GLY A 1 -5.00 0.90 10.88
CA GLY A 1 -4.17 0.47 12.01
C GLY A 1 -3.66 1.64 12.82
N LYS A 2 -2.63 2.32 12.32
CA LYS A 2 -1.89 3.39 13.02
C LYS A 2 -2.75 4.46 13.71
N SER A 3 -3.63 5.15 12.98
CA SER A 3 -4.48 6.19 13.58
C SER A 3 -5.46 5.65 14.64
N LEU A 4 -5.92 4.41 14.48
CA LEU A 4 -6.73 3.73 15.49
C LEU A 4 -5.91 3.43 16.76
N LEU A 5 -4.66 2.98 16.60
CA LEU A 5 -3.73 2.80 17.72
C LEU A 5 -3.48 4.12 18.45
N VAL A 6 -3.20 5.21 17.73
CA VAL A 6 -2.98 6.54 18.31
C VAL A 6 -4.21 7.00 19.10
N SER A 7 -5.40 6.84 18.52
CA SER A 7 -6.68 7.16 19.20
C SER A 7 -6.91 6.29 20.44
N THR A 8 -6.53 5.01 20.37
CA THR A 8 -6.64 4.06 21.50
C THR A 8 -5.71 4.48 22.63
N LEU A 9 -4.44 4.79 22.33
CA LEU A 9 -3.47 5.26 23.32
C LEU A 9 -3.87 6.61 23.92
N LYS A 10 -4.41 7.52 23.11
CA LYS A 10 -4.97 8.77 23.62
C LYS A 10 -6.04 8.52 24.67
N CYS A 11 -7.03 7.68 24.37
CA CYS A 11 -8.09 7.33 25.31
C CYS A 11 -7.55 6.64 26.58
N TYR A 12 -6.53 5.78 26.42
CA TYR A 12 -5.87 5.12 27.54
C TYR A 12 -5.20 6.12 28.48
N PHE A 13 -4.36 7.02 27.96
CA PHE A 13 -3.64 8.01 28.77
C PHE A 13 -4.55 9.13 29.31
N GLU A 14 -5.69 9.39 28.68
CA GLU A 14 -6.76 10.24 29.22
C GLU A 14 -7.56 9.59 30.37
N GLY A 15 -7.31 8.31 30.66
CA GLY A 15 -7.96 7.57 31.76
C GLY A 15 -9.41 7.15 31.46
N LYS A 16 -9.80 7.02 30.19
CA LYS A 16 -11.16 6.61 29.75
C LYS A 16 -11.41 5.11 29.92
N LYS A 17 -11.36 4.65 31.17
CA LYS A 17 -11.45 3.23 31.57
C LYS A 17 -12.65 2.50 30.97
N GLU A 18 -13.79 3.18 30.86
CA GLU A 18 -15.04 2.62 30.35
C GLU A 18 -14.93 2.04 28.94
N LEU A 19 -14.04 2.59 28.11
CA LEU A 19 -13.80 2.13 26.74
C LEU A 19 -13.03 0.81 26.68
N PHE A 20 -12.36 0.43 27.76
CA PHE A 20 -11.48 -0.74 27.81
C PHE A 20 -12.06 -1.91 28.60
N LYS A 21 -13.27 -1.74 29.14
CA LYS A 21 -13.91 -2.74 30.01
C LYS A 21 -13.97 -4.11 29.34
N GLY A 22 -13.46 -5.13 30.02
CA GLY A 22 -13.45 -6.51 29.51
C GLY A 22 -12.27 -6.87 28.60
N LEU A 23 -11.43 -5.91 28.22
CA LEU A 23 -10.17 -6.16 27.52
C LEU A 23 -9.05 -6.53 28.50
N ALA A 24 -7.92 -7.03 27.99
CA ALA A 24 -6.77 -7.41 28.81
C ALA A 24 -6.26 -6.23 29.69
N ILE A 25 -6.22 -5.02 29.12
CA ILE A 25 -5.75 -3.81 29.81
C ILE A 25 -6.58 -3.46 31.05
N ASP A 26 -7.89 -3.78 31.09
CA ASP A 26 -8.76 -3.53 32.26
C ASP A 26 -8.32 -4.32 33.49
N LYS A 27 -7.63 -5.46 33.28
CA LYS A 27 -7.05 -6.28 34.35
C LYS A 27 -5.62 -5.87 34.71
N LEU A 28 -4.87 -5.35 33.73
CA LEU A 28 -3.46 -4.99 33.89
C LEU A 28 -3.29 -3.60 34.51
N GLU A 29 -4.04 -2.61 34.05
CA GLU A 29 -3.97 -1.23 34.52
C GLU A 29 -4.88 -1.04 35.75
N LYS A 30 -4.28 -0.58 36.86
CA LYS A 30 -4.95 -0.48 38.16
C LYS A 30 -5.16 0.97 38.61
N GLU A 31 -4.27 1.87 38.21
CA GLU A 31 -4.26 3.26 38.69
C GLU A 31 -5.07 4.18 37.79
N TRP A 32 -5.11 3.92 36.47
CA TRP A 32 -5.85 4.72 35.48
C TRP A 32 -5.57 6.23 35.62
N LYS A 33 -4.28 6.57 35.74
CA LYS A 33 -3.80 7.96 35.82
C LYS A 33 -4.21 8.75 34.57
N GLN A 34 -4.61 10.00 34.77
CA GLN A 34 -4.96 10.93 33.70
C GLN A 34 -3.75 11.80 33.35
N TYR A 35 -3.05 11.43 32.29
CA TYR A 35 -1.87 12.14 31.83
C TYR A 35 -2.25 13.35 30.96
N PRO A 36 -1.43 14.42 30.94
CA PRO A 36 -1.60 15.47 29.94
C PRO A 36 -1.20 14.93 28.56
N VAL A 37 -2.18 14.75 27.67
CA VAL A 37 -1.99 14.18 26.33
C VAL A 37 -1.96 15.27 25.26
N PHE A 38 -0.90 15.27 24.46
CA PHE A 38 -0.66 16.15 23.34
C PHE A 38 -0.78 15.33 22.05
N HIS A 39 -1.87 15.52 21.31
CA HIS A 39 -2.14 14.79 20.07
C HIS A 39 -2.05 15.72 18.86
N LEU A 40 -1.05 15.50 18.00
CA LEU A 40 -0.85 16.21 16.74
C LEU A 40 -1.12 15.26 15.57
N ASP A 41 -2.05 15.63 14.69
CA ASP A 41 -2.40 14.85 13.50
C ASP A 41 -2.20 15.72 12.27
N PHE A 42 -1.36 15.27 11.34
CA PHE A 42 -1.10 15.99 10.10
C PHE A 42 -2.12 15.68 8.99
N ASN A 43 -3.02 14.70 9.18
CA ASN A 43 -4.04 14.37 8.19
C ASN A 43 -4.97 15.54 7.86
N GLY A 44 -5.51 15.53 6.63
CA GLY A 44 -6.52 16.50 6.18
C GLY A 44 -5.99 17.86 5.72
N ASN A 45 -4.68 18.11 5.83
CA ASN A 45 -4.05 19.35 5.37
C ASN A 45 -3.34 19.16 4.03
N ASN A 46 -3.20 20.26 3.28
CA ASN A 46 -2.48 20.26 2.01
C ASN A 46 -1.12 20.96 2.14
N PHE A 47 -0.08 20.19 2.39
CA PHE A 47 1.28 20.72 2.57
C PHE A 47 1.95 21.18 1.27
N THR A 48 1.29 21.05 0.11
CA THR A 48 1.77 21.70 -1.13
C THR A 48 1.61 23.21 -1.09
N ASN A 49 0.81 23.75 -0.16
CA ASN A 49 0.66 25.18 0.07
C ASN A 49 1.80 25.67 0.98
N PRO A 50 2.65 26.61 0.52
CA PRO A 50 3.70 27.17 1.37
C PRO A 50 3.15 27.83 2.64
N GLY A 51 3.75 27.53 3.79
CA GLY A 51 3.38 28.08 5.10
C GLY A 51 2.32 27.29 5.89
N GLU A 52 1.71 26.27 5.27
CA GLU A 52 0.65 25.47 5.91
C GLU A 52 1.16 24.71 7.15
N LEU A 53 2.36 24.14 7.06
CA LEU A 53 2.99 23.39 8.16
C LEU A 53 3.18 24.27 9.40
N GLU A 54 3.69 25.48 9.22
CA GLU A 54 3.92 26.42 10.31
C GLU A 54 2.61 26.84 10.96
N VAL A 55 1.58 27.11 10.15
CA VAL A 55 0.24 27.46 10.65
C VAL A 55 -0.32 26.34 11.54
N ILE A 56 -0.20 25.08 11.11
CA ILE A 56 -0.69 23.92 11.89
C ILE A 56 0.06 23.80 13.21
N LEU A 57 1.38 23.88 13.19
CA LEU A 57 2.19 23.78 14.40
C LEU A 57 1.94 24.96 15.35
N GLU A 58 1.81 26.17 14.81
CA GLU A 58 1.47 27.37 15.58
C GLU A 58 0.10 27.26 16.24
N ASN A 59 -0.92 26.83 15.49
CA ASN A 59 -2.27 26.60 16.02
C ASN A 59 -2.28 25.51 17.08
N PHE A 60 -1.54 24.41 16.85
CA PHE A 60 -1.38 23.33 17.81
C PHE A 60 -0.79 23.87 19.12
N VAL A 61 0.36 24.54 19.09
CA VAL A 61 0.99 25.07 20.31
C VAL A 61 0.11 26.13 20.97
N ALA A 62 -0.50 27.04 20.22
CA ALA A 62 -1.40 28.05 20.75
C ALA A 62 -2.61 27.44 21.48
N SER A 63 -3.19 26.35 20.95
CA SER A 63 -4.29 25.65 21.61
C SER A 63 -3.89 25.07 22.97
N GLN A 64 -2.64 24.60 23.10
CA GLN A 64 -2.13 24.06 24.35
C GLN A 64 -1.74 25.16 25.35
N GLU A 65 -1.24 26.29 24.86
CA GLU A 65 -0.98 27.49 25.66
C GLU A 65 -2.27 28.00 26.34
N MET A 66 -3.44 27.85 25.71
CA MET A 66 -4.72 28.20 26.34
C MET A 66 -5.04 27.33 27.57
N ILE A 67 -4.52 26.10 27.62
CA ILE A 67 -4.82 25.13 28.69
C ILE A 67 -3.78 25.22 29.83
N TYR A 68 -2.50 25.30 29.46
CA TYR A 68 -1.36 25.20 30.39
C TYR A 68 -0.64 26.52 30.62
N GLY A 69 -0.90 27.54 29.80
CA GLY A 69 -0.30 28.87 29.89
C GLY A 69 0.80 29.12 28.85
N LYS A 70 1.01 30.40 28.54
CA LYS A 70 2.04 30.88 27.60
C LYS A 70 3.25 31.42 28.34
N SER A 71 4.45 31.15 27.84
CA SER A 71 5.68 31.74 28.38
C SER A 71 5.79 33.22 28.02
N PRO A 72 6.15 34.11 28.96
CA PRO A 72 6.40 35.52 28.65
C PRO A 72 7.80 35.77 28.05
N PHE A 73 8.69 34.76 28.04
CA PHE A 73 10.10 34.92 27.64
C PHE A 73 10.48 34.09 26.40
N ARG A 74 9.57 33.28 25.87
CA ARG A 74 9.85 32.37 24.75
C ARG A 74 8.92 32.68 23.59
N ASP A 75 9.50 33.17 22.50
CA ASP A 75 8.75 33.54 21.30
C ASP A 75 8.82 32.47 20.20
N SER A 76 9.86 31.63 20.20
CA SER A 76 9.99 30.56 19.20
C SER A 76 8.95 29.47 19.44
N LEU A 77 8.40 28.91 18.35
CA LEU A 77 7.44 27.81 18.39
C LEU A 77 7.91 26.65 19.29
N GLY A 78 9.16 26.20 19.09
CA GLY A 78 9.72 25.11 19.89
C GLY A 78 9.90 25.49 21.36
N GLY A 79 10.35 26.71 21.65
CA GLY A 79 10.50 27.20 23.01
C GLY A 79 9.16 27.30 23.75
N ARG A 80 8.12 27.77 23.05
CA ARG A 80 6.73 27.81 23.56
C ARG A 80 6.21 26.42 23.86
N PHE A 81 6.42 25.46 22.96
CA PHE A 81 5.98 24.09 23.18
C PHE A 81 6.69 23.40 24.35
N GLU A 82 8.01 23.57 24.48
CA GLU A 82 8.77 23.07 25.64
C GLU A 82 8.21 23.62 26.96
N TYR A 83 7.87 24.91 27.00
CA TYR A 83 7.27 25.53 28.18
C TYR A 83 5.91 24.93 28.50
N VAL A 84 5.06 24.73 27.50
CA VAL A 84 3.75 24.11 27.67
C VAL A 84 3.87 22.70 28.26
N LEU A 85 4.83 21.88 27.77
CA LEU A 85 5.08 20.54 28.32
C LEU A 85 5.49 20.60 29.80
N LYS A 86 6.39 21.53 30.14
CA LYS A 86 6.80 21.78 31.52
C LYS A 86 5.62 22.23 32.40
N ALA A 87 4.84 23.21 31.94
CA ALA A 87 3.70 23.73 32.67
C ALA A 87 2.60 22.67 32.87
N ALA A 88 2.38 21.79 31.89
CA ALA A 88 1.49 20.65 32.02
C ALA A 88 1.96 19.67 33.10
N HIS A 89 3.26 19.39 33.14
CA HIS A 89 3.86 18.55 34.19
C HIS A 89 3.71 19.17 35.59
N GLU A 90 4.03 20.46 35.74
CA GLU A 90 3.89 21.17 37.02
C GLU A 90 2.43 21.25 37.49
N LYS A 91 1.48 21.46 36.58
CA LYS A 91 0.05 21.60 36.89
C LYS A 91 -0.63 20.28 37.24
N THR A 92 -0.26 19.19 36.57
CA THR A 92 -0.88 17.87 36.77
C THR A 92 -0.11 16.97 37.72
N GLY A 93 1.17 17.27 37.98
CA GLY A 93 2.08 16.38 38.70
C GLY A 93 2.50 15.14 37.89
N LEU A 94 2.08 15.03 36.62
CA LEU A 94 2.36 13.90 35.74
C LEU A 94 3.06 14.38 34.47
N ARG A 95 4.05 13.60 34.02
CA ARG A 95 4.79 13.89 32.78
C ARG A 95 3.87 13.76 31.55
N ALA A 96 4.14 14.52 30.51
CA ALA A 96 3.34 14.62 29.31
C ALA A 96 3.47 13.41 28.38
N VAL A 97 2.36 13.08 27.73
CA VAL A 97 2.29 12.07 26.67
C VAL A 97 2.13 12.78 25.34
N VAL A 98 2.99 12.52 24.38
CA VAL A 98 2.94 13.13 23.04
C VAL A 98 2.67 12.05 22.00
N LEU A 99 1.63 12.23 21.21
CA LEU A 99 1.21 11.33 20.15
C LEU A 99 1.16 12.12 18.85
N ILE A 100 1.93 11.69 17.85
CA ILE A 100 2.02 12.36 16.54
C ILE A 100 1.61 11.36 15.47
N ASP A 101 0.52 11.65 14.77
CA ASP A 101 0.04 10.85 13.65
C ASP A 101 0.43 11.47 12.30
N GLU A 102 0.82 10.61 11.37
CA GLU A 102 1.38 10.94 10.05
C GLU A 102 2.51 11.98 10.09
N TYR A 103 3.51 11.73 10.94
CA TYR A 103 4.65 12.63 11.18
C TYR A 103 5.42 13.04 9.90
N ASP A 104 5.30 12.22 8.87
CA ASP A 104 6.03 12.25 7.61
C ASP A 104 5.23 12.90 6.47
N LYS A 105 3.91 13.05 6.63
CA LYS A 105 3.02 13.64 5.62
C LYS A 105 3.45 15.01 5.09
N PRO A 106 3.92 15.97 5.92
CA PRO A 106 4.35 17.28 5.41
C PRO A 106 5.54 17.22 4.45
N ILE A 107 6.36 16.17 4.53
CA ILE A 107 7.47 15.93 3.60
C ILE A 107 6.96 15.14 2.40
N LEU A 108 6.15 14.09 2.60
CA LEU A 108 5.61 13.25 1.52
C LEU A 108 4.82 14.03 0.47
N ASP A 109 3.97 14.98 0.89
CA ASP A 109 3.11 15.70 -0.05
C ASP A 109 3.92 16.56 -1.04
N VAL A 110 5.04 17.12 -0.58
CA VAL A 110 5.92 18.04 -1.34
C VAL A 110 7.12 17.36 -1.99
N LEU A 111 7.36 16.09 -1.64
CA LEU A 111 8.45 15.29 -2.18
C LEU A 111 8.36 15.21 -3.71
N ASP A 112 9.48 15.56 -4.37
CA ASP A 112 9.62 15.56 -5.83
C ASP A 112 8.61 16.45 -6.58
N THR A 113 8.09 17.50 -5.92
CA THR A 113 7.15 18.45 -6.56
C THR A 113 7.83 19.67 -7.20
N GLN A 114 9.10 19.92 -6.86
CA GLN A 114 9.83 21.13 -7.23
C GLN A 114 9.15 22.44 -6.80
N ILE A 115 8.17 22.37 -5.88
CA ILE A 115 7.50 23.55 -5.33
C ILE A 115 8.51 24.34 -4.51
N LYS A 116 8.55 25.65 -4.76
CA LYS A 116 9.41 26.58 -4.03
C LYS A 116 8.60 27.45 -3.08
N THR A 117 9.26 27.90 -2.02
CA THR A 117 8.77 28.91 -1.08
C THR A 117 9.80 30.02 -0.95
N SER A 118 9.33 31.24 -0.66
CA SER A 118 10.21 32.39 -0.41
C SER A 118 10.31 32.64 1.09
N ILE A 119 11.51 32.55 1.63
CA ILE A 119 11.77 32.68 3.06
C ILE A 119 12.83 33.73 3.25
N LYS A 120 12.46 34.83 3.91
CA LYS A 120 13.36 35.98 4.14
C LYS A 120 14.01 36.51 2.86
N GLY A 121 13.33 36.38 1.71
CA GLY A 121 13.81 36.84 0.40
C GLY A 121 14.62 35.81 -0.39
N GLU A 122 14.89 34.61 0.14
CA GLU A 122 15.54 33.51 -0.58
C GLU A 122 14.50 32.50 -1.07
N GLU A 123 14.62 32.05 -2.33
CA GLU A 123 13.85 30.89 -2.81
C GLU A 123 14.48 29.60 -2.30
N ARG A 124 13.66 28.72 -1.72
CA ARG A 124 14.05 27.38 -1.31
C ARG A 124 13.01 26.36 -1.75
N LEU A 125 13.40 25.11 -1.88
CA LEU A 125 12.43 24.03 -2.06
C LEU A 125 11.56 23.91 -0.81
N LEU A 126 10.26 23.75 -1.01
CA LEU A 126 9.30 23.59 0.08
C LEU A 126 9.58 22.31 0.88
N GLU A 127 10.11 21.27 0.22
CA GLU A 127 10.56 20.05 0.88
C GLU A 127 11.65 20.31 1.92
N ASP A 128 12.73 21.00 1.52
CA ASP A 128 13.85 21.32 2.42
C ASP A 128 13.38 22.17 3.60
N TRP A 129 12.50 23.13 3.31
CA TRP A 129 11.93 23.96 4.35
C TRP A 129 11.07 23.18 5.34
N ASN A 130 10.14 22.34 4.86
CA ASN A 130 9.31 21.52 5.74
C ASN A 130 10.17 20.60 6.62
N ARG A 131 11.26 20.07 6.06
CA ARG A 131 12.25 19.26 6.80
C ARG A 131 12.95 20.07 7.91
N GLU A 132 13.36 21.31 7.64
CA GLU A 132 13.96 22.22 8.62
C GLU A 132 12.98 22.58 9.75
N VAL A 133 11.73 22.91 9.40
CA VAL A 133 10.67 23.24 10.37
C VAL A 133 10.39 22.05 11.30
N LEU A 134 10.19 20.85 10.75
CA LEU A 134 9.95 19.64 11.54
C LEU A 134 11.16 19.29 12.44
N LYS A 135 12.39 19.43 11.92
CA LYS A 135 13.61 19.23 12.72
C LYS A 135 13.65 20.17 13.93
N GLY A 136 13.33 21.45 13.71
CA GLY A 136 13.23 22.44 14.79
C GLY A 136 12.17 22.06 15.82
N PHE A 137 10.98 21.66 15.36
CA PHE A 137 9.87 21.28 16.22
C PHE A 137 10.17 20.02 17.06
N TYR A 138 10.68 18.95 16.46
CA TYR A 138 10.96 17.69 17.17
C TYR A 138 12.19 17.75 18.09
N SER A 139 13.12 18.69 17.86
CA SER A 139 14.26 18.92 18.77
C SER A 139 13.82 19.29 20.20
N VAL A 140 12.61 19.82 20.35
CA VAL A 140 12.00 20.19 21.65
C VAL A 140 11.93 19.00 22.60
N PHE A 141 11.66 17.80 22.10
CA PHE A 141 11.50 16.63 22.96
C PHE A 141 12.77 16.28 23.72
N LYS A 142 13.95 16.54 23.13
CA LYS A 142 15.24 16.35 23.81
C LYS A 142 15.41 17.33 24.97
N ALA A 143 15.01 18.59 24.78
CA ALA A 143 15.05 19.60 25.84
C ALA A 143 13.99 19.35 26.93
N ALA A 144 12.85 18.79 26.55
CA ALA A 144 11.72 18.50 27.42
C ALA A 144 11.74 17.10 28.06
N ASP A 145 12.81 16.30 27.91
CA ASP A 145 12.88 14.88 28.31
C ASP A 145 12.38 14.63 29.75
N ALA A 146 12.79 15.46 30.71
CA ALA A 146 12.36 15.37 32.11
C ALA A 146 10.84 15.56 32.31
N ASN A 147 10.15 16.18 31.36
CA ASN A 147 8.71 16.43 31.37
C ASN A 147 7.93 15.45 30.50
N LEU A 148 8.59 14.50 29.84
CA LEU A 148 7.95 13.53 28.95
C LEU A 148 7.84 12.16 29.61
N GLN A 149 6.65 11.56 29.50
CA GLN A 149 6.36 10.19 29.92
C GLN A 149 6.51 9.22 28.75
N PHE A 150 5.97 9.60 27.59
CA PHE A 150 5.84 8.75 26.42
C PHE A 150 5.70 9.61 25.17
N VAL A 151 6.41 9.23 24.09
CA VAL A 151 6.31 9.86 22.78
C VAL A 151 6.13 8.77 21.73
N LEU A 152 5.06 8.84 20.95
CA LEU A 152 4.80 7.94 19.82
C LEU A 152 4.67 8.74 18.54
N LEU A 153 5.32 8.25 17.49
CA LEU A 153 5.24 8.77 16.13
C LEU A 153 4.71 7.66 15.22
N THR A 154 3.69 7.95 14.43
CA THR A 154 3.21 7.05 13.38
C THR A 154 3.32 7.72 12.03
N GLY A 155 3.67 6.95 11.00
CA GLY A 155 3.85 7.46 9.64
C GLY A 155 3.77 6.35 8.61
N VAL A 156 3.91 6.72 7.34
CA VAL A 156 4.00 5.75 6.24
C VAL A 156 5.46 5.39 5.99
N THR A 157 6.33 6.38 5.94
CA THR A 157 7.70 6.26 5.48
C THR A 157 8.72 6.51 6.57
N LYS A 158 9.90 5.93 6.37
CA LYS A 158 11.09 6.17 7.20
C LYS A 158 11.96 7.22 6.50
N PHE A 159 11.56 8.49 6.55
CA PHE A 159 12.49 9.55 6.18
C PHE A 159 13.72 9.43 7.06
N SER A 160 14.91 9.36 6.44
CA SER A 160 16.16 9.07 7.13
C SER A 160 16.19 9.80 8.47
N GLN A 161 16.23 9.03 9.56
CA GLN A 161 16.21 9.56 10.93
C GLN A 161 17.35 10.58 11.14
N VAL A 162 18.38 10.53 10.30
CA VAL A 162 19.51 11.45 10.23
C VAL A 162 19.09 12.91 9.90
N SER A 163 18.03 13.13 9.10
CA SER A 163 17.68 14.47 8.62
C SER A 163 16.75 15.25 9.57
N VAL A 164 15.63 14.64 9.97
CA VAL A 164 14.58 15.27 10.80
C VAL A 164 14.79 15.01 12.30
N PHE A 165 15.32 13.84 12.68
CA PHE A 165 15.49 13.43 14.07
C PHE A 165 16.91 13.60 14.61
N SER A 166 17.85 14.23 13.88
CA SER A 166 19.20 14.51 14.42
C SER A 166 19.20 15.40 15.67
N GLY A 167 18.12 16.14 15.94
CA GLY A 167 17.89 16.88 17.19
C GLY A 167 17.10 16.11 18.27
N PHE A 168 16.53 14.96 17.92
CA PHE A 168 15.73 14.08 18.78
C PHE A 168 16.62 12.91 19.24
N ASN A 169 16.48 12.43 20.48
CA ASN A 169 17.15 11.19 20.86
C ASN A 169 16.62 10.09 19.93
N GLN A 170 17.52 9.31 19.31
CA GLN A 170 17.17 8.33 18.26
C GLN A 170 15.95 7.48 18.70
N PRO A 171 14.77 7.65 18.06
CA PRO A 171 13.59 6.92 18.47
C PRO A 171 13.80 5.42 18.32
N ASN A 172 13.24 4.64 19.26
CA ASN A 172 13.20 3.20 19.12
C ASN A 172 12.28 2.83 17.96
N ASP A 173 12.84 2.35 16.85
CA ASP A 173 12.09 1.90 15.69
C ASP A 173 11.60 0.47 15.90
N ILE A 174 10.29 0.33 16.08
CA ILE A 174 9.62 -0.96 16.33
C ILE A 174 8.92 -1.51 15.09
N SER A 175 9.13 -0.91 13.90
CA SER A 175 8.34 -1.22 12.70
C SER A 175 8.48 -2.65 12.21
N MET A 176 9.61 -3.31 12.50
CA MET A 176 9.87 -4.72 12.19
C MET A 176 10.20 -5.56 13.43
N ASP A 177 9.89 -5.03 14.61
CA ASP A 177 10.10 -5.73 15.86
C ASP A 177 8.96 -6.73 16.08
N GLU A 178 9.32 -8.01 16.23
CA GLU A 178 8.41 -9.12 16.44
C GLU A 178 7.46 -8.93 17.62
N HIS A 179 7.87 -8.21 18.66
CA HIS A 179 7.02 -7.96 19.83
C HIS A 179 5.80 -7.11 19.53
N TYR A 180 5.82 -6.38 18.40
CA TYR A 180 4.80 -5.40 18.02
C TYR A 180 4.14 -5.69 16.67
N GLU A 181 4.36 -6.86 16.06
CA GLU A 181 3.87 -7.15 14.71
C GLU A 181 2.33 -7.14 14.59
N ALA A 182 1.60 -7.44 15.68
CA ALA A 182 0.14 -7.37 15.73
C ALA A 182 -0.43 -5.95 15.98
N LEU A 183 0.42 -4.98 16.33
CA LEU A 183 0.01 -3.71 16.95
C LEU A 183 -0.95 -2.87 16.10
N CYS A 184 -0.83 -2.93 14.78
CA CYS A 184 -1.57 -2.08 13.85
C CYS A 184 -2.65 -2.82 13.05
N GLY A 185 -2.98 -4.06 13.41
CA GLY A 185 -3.91 -4.89 12.66
C GLY A 185 -4.84 -5.73 13.53
N ILE A 186 -5.44 -6.75 12.93
CA ILE A 186 -6.26 -7.75 13.61
C ILE A 186 -5.67 -9.11 13.29
N THR A 187 -5.41 -9.92 14.31
CA THR A 187 -4.93 -11.29 14.12
C THR A 187 -6.06 -12.23 13.71
N GLU A 188 -5.72 -13.38 13.14
CA GLU A 188 -6.70 -14.41 12.79
C GLU A 188 -7.53 -14.87 14.01
N GLU A 189 -6.87 -15.07 15.15
CA GLU A 189 -7.52 -15.47 16.40
C GLU A 189 -8.56 -14.43 16.84
N GLU A 190 -8.17 -13.16 16.91
CA GLU A 190 -9.07 -12.06 17.30
C GLU A 190 -10.25 -11.92 16.34
N LEU A 191 -10.00 -12.07 15.03
CA LEU A 191 -11.03 -12.00 14.01
C LEU A 191 -12.09 -13.09 14.23
N TYR A 192 -11.65 -14.33 14.42
CA TYR A 192 -12.56 -15.47 14.53
C TYR A 192 -13.23 -15.57 15.89
N SER A 193 -12.57 -15.16 16.98
CA SER A 193 -13.19 -15.15 18.32
C SER A 193 -14.21 -14.03 18.49
N THR A 194 -13.95 -12.86 17.90
CA THR A 194 -14.75 -11.65 18.14
C THR A 194 -15.86 -11.46 17.12
N PHE A 195 -15.64 -11.89 15.87
CA PHE A 195 -16.56 -11.63 14.75
C PHE A 195 -17.22 -12.89 14.17
N ASP A 196 -17.29 -13.98 14.96
CA ASP A 196 -17.91 -15.26 14.55
C ASP A 196 -19.32 -15.10 13.96
N GLU A 197 -20.19 -14.33 14.63
CA GLU A 197 -21.56 -14.11 14.16
C GLU A 197 -21.62 -13.35 12.82
N GLN A 198 -20.74 -12.38 12.62
CA GLN A 198 -20.66 -11.59 11.40
C GLN A 198 -20.13 -12.45 10.24
N ILE A 199 -19.14 -13.31 10.49
CA ILE A 199 -18.61 -14.28 9.52
C ILE A 199 -19.72 -15.27 9.12
N LYS A 200 -20.48 -15.81 10.08
CA LYS A 200 -21.65 -16.66 9.82
C LYS A 200 -22.70 -15.98 8.95
N ALA A 201 -23.02 -14.73 9.27
CA ALA A 201 -23.98 -13.95 8.49
C ALA A 201 -23.49 -13.68 7.05
N MET A 202 -22.18 -13.48 6.86
CA MET A 202 -21.58 -13.37 5.52
C MET A 202 -21.61 -14.71 4.77
N ALA A 203 -21.31 -15.83 5.43
CA ALA A 203 -21.33 -17.16 4.83
C ALA A 203 -22.71 -17.49 4.21
N VAL A 204 -23.80 -17.16 4.94
CA VAL A 204 -25.18 -17.29 4.44
C VAL A 204 -25.40 -16.45 3.17
N ARG A 205 -24.97 -15.18 3.18
CA ARG A 205 -25.12 -14.28 2.02
C ARG A 205 -24.35 -14.78 0.79
N TYR A 206 -23.14 -15.28 0.99
CA TYR A 206 -22.27 -15.79 -0.07
C TYR A 206 -22.56 -17.26 -0.44
N LYS A 207 -23.58 -17.87 0.17
CA LYS A 207 -24.00 -19.26 -0.07
C LYS A 207 -22.82 -20.24 0.05
N THR A 208 -22.00 -20.05 1.08
CA THR A 208 -20.82 -20.85 1.36
C THR A 208 -20.81 -21.29 2.82
N THR A 209 -19.92 -22.21 3.19
CA THR A 209 -19.73 -22.61 4.59
C THR A 209 -18.98 -21.52 5.35
N GLU A 210 -18.99 -21.59 6.69
CA GLU A 210 -18.20 -20.67 7.53
C GLU A 210 -16.71 -20.73 7.17
N GLU A 211 -16.16 -21.94 7.03
CA GLU A 211 -14.77 -22.16 6.58
C GLU A 211 -14.51 -21.59 5.18
N GLY A 212 -15.48 -21.73 4.26
CA GLY A 212 -15.41 -21.12 2.94
C GLY A 212 -15.41 -19.58 2.99
N MET A 213 -16.11 -18.99 3.95
CA MET A 213 -16.11 -17.55 4.18
C MET A 213 -14.81 -17.08 4.82
N LYS A 214 -14.28 -17.79 5.81
CA LYS A 214 -12.97 -17.52 6.41
C LYS A 214 -11.87 -17.55 5.35
N TYR A 215 -11.86 -18.57 4.49
CA TYR A 215 -10.92 -18.66 3.35
C TYR A 215 -11.02 -17.44 2.42
N LYS A 216 -12.24 -17.00 2.08
CA LYS A 216 -12.45 -15.81 1.24
C LYS A 216 -11.98 -14.52 1.93
N LEU A 217 -12.21 -14.37 3.24
CA LEU A 217 -11.75 -13.22 4.01
C LEU A 217 -10.22 -13.19 4.11
N LYS A 218 -9.60 -14.34 4.40
CA LYS A 218 -8.15 -14.51 4.46
C LYS A 218 -7.53 -14.11 3.12
N ARG A 219 -7.94 -14.75 2.03
CA ARG A 219 -7.43 -14.44 0.68
C ARG A 219 -7.60 -12.96 0.29
N LYS A 220 -8.69 -12.31 0.73
CA LYS A 220 -8.99 -10.93 0.33
C LYS A 220 -8.31 -9.87 1.19
N PHE A 221 -8.10 -10.09 2.50
CA PHE A 221 -7.74 -9.02 3.45
C PHE A 221 -6.58 -9.34 4.39
N ASP A 222 -6.11 -10.59 4.44
CA ASP A 222 -5.01 -11.02 5.30
C ASP A 222 -3.63 -10.84 4.63
N GLY A 223 -2.56 -11.16 5.34
CA GLY A 223 -1.28 -11.49 4.73
C GLY A 223 -0.28 -10.36 4.77
N TYR A 224 -0.48 -9.37 5.64
CA TYR A 224 0.57 -8.45 6.06
C TYR A 224 1.47 -9.12 7.10
N HIS A 225 2.77 -9.03 6.87
CA HIS A 225 3.82 -9.54 7.74
C HIS A 225 4.86 -8.44 7.98
N PHE A 226 5.25 -8.23 9.24
CA PHE A 226 6.17 -7.16 9.64
C PHE A 226 7.50 -7.68 10.20
N SER A 227 7.57 -8.95 10.56
CA SER A 227 8.75 -9.56 11.15
C SER A 227 9.01 -10.95 10.54
N PRO A 228 10.19 -11.54 10.80
CA PRO A 228 10.49 -12.92 10.43
C PRO A 228 9.53 -13.98 11.00
N ASN A 229 8.74 -13.67 12.04
CA ASN A 229 7.76 -14.59 12.61
C ASN A 229 6.53 -14.80 11.72
N MET A 230 6.32 -13.92 10.73
CA MET A 230 5.28 -14.09 9.73
C MET A 230 3.87 -14.24 10.34
N LEU A 231 3.57 -13.49 11.41
CA LEU A 231 2.22 -13.47 11.96
C LEU A 231 1.24 -12.83 10.96
N ASP A 232 0.19 -13.56 10.62
CA ASP A 232 -0.85 -13.13 9.69
C ASP A 232 -1.69 -11.98 10.28
N ILE A 233 -1.59 -10.81 9.65
CA ILE A 233 -2.30 -9.60 10.05
C ILE A 233 -3.30 -9.13 8.99
N TYR A 234 -4.55 -8.97 9.42
CA TYR A 234 -5.63 -8.40 8.62
C TYR A 234 -5.65 -6.87 8.71
N ASN A 235 -5.93 -6.22 7.58
CA ASN A 235 -6.18 -4.78 7.54
C ASN A 235 -7.50 -4.44 8.28
N PRO A 236 -7.47 -3.67 9.40
CA PRO A 236 -8.67 -3.39 10.19
C PRO A 236 -9.75 -2.64 9.40
N PHE A 237 -9.37 -1.72 8.53
CA PHE A 237 -10.34 -0.91 7.80
C PHE A 237 -11.12 -1.76 6.80
N SER A 238 -10.42 -2.58 6.02
CA SER A 238 -11.06 -3.42 5.01
C SER A 238 -11.92 -4.50 5.63
N ILE A 239 -11.41 -5.22 6.63
CA ILE A 239 -12.14 -6.34 7.24
C ILE A 239 -13.39 -5.87 7.99
N LEU A 240 -13.32 -4.77 8.75
CA LEU A 240 -14.47 -4.24 9.49
C LEU A 240 -15.55 -3.70 8.54
N ASN A 241 -15.15 -3.04 7.45
CA ASN A 241 -16.10 -2.61 6.43
C ASN A 241 -16.78 -3.81 5.73
N ALA A 242 -16.00 -4.85 5.43
CA ALA A 242 -16.51 -6.05 4.80
C ALA A 242 -17.54 -6.78 5.67
N LEU A 243 -17.23 -6.95 6.96
CA LEU A 243 -18.14 -7.57 7.94
C LEU A 243 -19.41 -6.73 8.13
N SER A 244 -19.28 -5.41 8.29
CA SER A 244 -20.40 -4.48 8.48
C SER A 244 -21.36 -4.47 7.29
N LYS A 245 -20.81 -4.36 6.07
CA LYS A 245 -21.60 -4.30 4.83
C LYS A 245 -21.96 -5.67 4.28
N LYS A 246 -21.34 -6.74 4.81
CA LYS A 246 -21.41 -8.11 4.31
C LYS A 246 -21.02 -8.20 2.83
N ILE A 247 -20.00 -7.44 2.42
CA ILE A 247 -19.54 -7.34 1.03
C ILE A 247 -18.01 -7.40 1.02
N LEU A 248 -17.45 -8.33 0.24
CA LEU A 248 -16.05 -8.32 -0.15
C LEU A 248 -15.86 -7.26 -1.25
N ALA A 249 -15.17 -6.17 -0.91
CA ALA A 249 -14.82 -5.09 -1.82
C ALA A 249 -13.46 -4.50 -1.45
N ASP A 250 -12.89 -3.74 -2.37
CA ASP A 250 -11.60 -3.08 -2.19
C ASP A 250 -11.79 -1.76 -1.42
N TYR A 251 -11.93 -1.85 -0.10
CA TYR A 251 -12.19 -0.71 0.77
C TYR A 251 -10.97 0.18 0.94
N TRP A 252 -9.78 -0.38 1.16
CA TRP A 252 -8.54 0.37 1.35
C TRP A 252 -8.11 1.11 0.09
N PHE A 253 -8.27 0.49 -1.08
CA PHE A 253 -7.92 1.16 -2.33
C PHE A 253 -8.86 2.35 -2.64
N ARG A 254 -10.12 2.28 -2.22
CA ARG A 254 -11.11 3.36 -2.41
C ARG A 254 -10.88 4.59 -1.53
N THR A 255 -10.05 4.51 -0.49
CA THR A 255 -9.74 5.67 0.37
C THR A 255 -8.71 6.64 -0.20
N GLY A 256 -8.19 6.35 -1.40
CA GLY A 256 -7.29 7.22 -2.16
C GLY A 256 -5.89 6.62 -2.27
N SER A 257 -5.37 6.49 -3.49
CA SER A 257 -3.97 6.12 -3.72
C SER A 257 -3.08 7.32 -3.38
N PRO A 258 -1.94 7.14 -2.68
CA PRO A 258 -1.01 8.23 -2.41
C PRO A 258 -0.57 8.87 -3.72
N THR A 259 -0.88 10.15 -3.91
CA THR A 259 -0.54 10.91 -5.12
C THR A 259 0.96 10.83 -5.44
N TYR A 260 1.78 10.76 -4.38
CA TYR A 260 3.21 10.57 -4.49
C TYR A 260 3.61 9.22 -5.13
N LEU A 261 2.98 8.10 -4.75
CA LEU A 261 3.27 6.80 -5.37
C LEU A 261 2.93 6.80 -6.86
N VAL A 262 1.84 7.46 -7.24
CA VAL A 262 1.46 7.64 -8.65
C VAL A 262 2.54 8.42 -9.42
N ARG A 263 3.08 9.50 -8.82
CA ARG A 263 4.19 10.26 -9.42
C ARG A 263 5.43 9.39 -9.55
N LEU A 264 5.83 8.70 -8.48
CA LEU A 264 7.00 7.83 -8.45
C LEU A 264 6.94 6.73 -9.52
N LEU A 265 5.80 6.05 -9.63
CA LEU A 265 5.56 5.03 -10.66
C LEU A 265 5.53 5.60 -12.08
N SER A 266 5.22 6.90 -12.25
CA SER A 266 5.25 7.54 -13.58
C SER A 266 6.66 7.86 -14.07
N HIS A 267 7.63 7.94 -13.16
CA HIS A 267 9.04 8.15 -13.46
C HIS A 267 9.85 6.84 -13.46
N PHE A 268 9.26 5.74 -12.99
CA PHE A 268 9.97 4.49 -12.86
C PHE A 268 9.89 3.63 -14.13
N ASP A 269 11.06 3.33 -14.70
CA ASP A 269 11.21 2.59 -15.96
C ASP A 269 11.39 1.07 -15.80
N GLU A 270 11.40 0.53 -14.57
CA GLU A 270 11.49 -0.91 -14.34
C GLU A 270 10.11 -1.59 -14.26
N ASN A 271 10.09 -2.87 -14.61
CA ASN A 271 8.90 -3.71 -14.58
C ASN A 271 8.61 -4.14 -13.14
N ILE A 272 7.38 -3.95 -12.67
CA ILE A 272 6.92 -4.42 -11.34
C ILE A 272 7.19 -5.92 -11.10
N ASN A 273 7.24 -6.72 -12.17
CA ASN A 273 7.49 -8.17 -12.14
C ASN A 273 8.87 -8.48 -11.58
N GLU A 274 9.82 -7.55 -11.77
CA GLU A 274 11.19 -7.67 -11.29
C GLU A 274 11.31 -7.26 -9.81
N MET A 275 10.22 -6.69 -9.25
CA MET A 275 10.12 -6.20 -7.87
C MET A 275 9.44 -7.18 -6.88
N VAL A 276 8.64 -8.12 -7.39
CA VAL A 276 7.87 -9.07 -6.59
C VAL A 276 8.44 -10.48 -6.68
N ASN A 277 8.18 -11.32 -5.66
CA ASN A 277 8.68 -12.69 -5.57
C ASN A 277 10.21 -12.78 -5.69
N ARG A 278 10.91 -11.79 -5.11
CA ARG A 278 12.36 -11.70 -5.05
C ARG A 278 12.83 -11.40 -3.63
N PHE A 279 13.98 -11.96 -3.29
CA PHE A 279 14.67 -11.67 -2.03
C PHE A 279 15.44 -10.35 -2.12
N TYR A 280 15.23 -9.49 -1.11
CA TYR A 280 15.91 -8.21 -0.96
C TYR A 280 16.61 -8.12 0.39
N PRO A 281 17.81 -7.54 0.46
CA PRO A 281 18.39 -7.19 1.74
C PRO A 281 17.55 -6.09 2.40
N THR A 282 17.52 -6.08 3.73
CA THR A 282 16.79 -5.15 4.58
C THR A 282 16.94 -3.67 4.16
N SER A 283 18.16 -3.25 3.82
CA SER A 283 18.46 -1.87 3.39
C SER A 283 17.77 -1.44 2.09
N SER A 284 17.35 -2.39 1.23
CA SER A 284 16.73 -2.08 -0.07
C SER A 284 15.29 -1.59 0.03
N PHE A 285 14.60 -1.85 1.14
CA PHE A 285 13.18 -1.49 1.31
C PHE A 285 12.87 -0.75 2.63
N ILE A 286 13.80 -0.73 3.60
CA ILE A 286 13.65 0.07 4.82
C ILE A 286 14.23 1.48 4.65
N ASP A 287 15.39 1.60 4.01
CA ASP A 287 16.08 2.87 3.94
C ASP A 287 15.63 3.64 2.70
N TYR A 288 14.67 4.53 2.87
CA TYR A 288 14.38 5.51 1.82
C TYR A 288 15.46 6.59 1.82
N LYS A 289 16.25 6.61 0.75
CA LYS A 289 17.13 7.74 0.46
C LYS A 289 16.46 8.57 -0.64
N ALA A 290 16.08 9.80 -0.30
CA ALA A 290 15.37 10.71 -1.20
C ALA A 290 16.16 11.09 -2.47
N ASP A 291 17.45 10.76 -2.52
CA ASP A 291 18.38 10.99 -3.64
C ASP A 291 18.49 9.80 -4.61
N VAL A 292 17.88 8.65 -4.30
CA VAL A 292 17.89 7.46 -5.17
C VAL A 292 16.46 7.21 -5.64
N GLU A 293 16.24 7.21 -6.96
CA GLU A 293 15.00 6.79 -7.63
C GLU A 293 14.76 5.29 -7.43
N ALA A 294 14.49 4.87 -6.19
CA ALA A 294 14.17 3.51 -5.82
C ALA A 294 12.75 3.48 -5.23
N PRO A 295 11.75 2.93 -5.95
CA PRO A 295 10.39 2.89 -5.49
C PRO A 295 10.12 1.75 -4.52
N LEU A 296 11.03 0.77 -4.40
CA LEU A 296 10.82 -0.39 -3.55
C LEU A 296 10.55 -0.02 -2.08
N PRO A 297 11.36 0.85 -1.42
CA PRO A 297 11.04 1.30 -0.08
C PRO A 297 9.67 1.95 0.01
N MET A 298 9.29 2.77 -0.97
CA MET A 298 8.00 3.47 -0.96
C MET A 298 6.82 2.51 -1.14
N ILE A 299 6.93 1.54 -2.05
CA ILE A 299 5.90 0.52 -2.29
C ILE A 299 5.71 -0.36 -1.04
N TYR A 300 6.81 -0.79 -0.40
CA TYR A 300 6.75 -1.57 0.84
C TYR A 300 6.16 -0.75 1.99
N GLN A 301 6.70 0.44 2.25
CA GLN A 301 6.31 1.31 3.37
C GLN A 301 4.87 1.81 3.28
N SER A 302 4.36 2.00 2.06
CA SER A 302 2.94 2.32 1.82
C SER A 302 2.01 1.10 1.86
N GLY A 303 2.54 -0.10 2.12
CA GLY A 303 1.77 -1.32 2.38
C GLY A 303 1.27 -2.03 1.13
N TYR A 304 1.88 -1.78 -0.04
CA TYR A 304 1.58 -2.53 -1.26
C TYR A 304 2.35 -3.85 -1.35
N LEU A 305 3.55 -3.90 -0.77
CA LEU A 305 4.31 -5.12 -0.59
C LEU A 305 4.51 -5.41 0.89
N THR A 306 4.72 -6.68 1.19
CA THR A 306 4.98 -7.19 2.53
C THR A 306 5.93 -8.37 2.46
N ILE A 307 6.46 -8.77 3.61
CA ILE A 307 7.36 -9.92 3.73
C ILE A 307 6.56 -11.20 3.46
N LYS A 308 7.11 -12.14 2.69
CA LYS A 308 6.55 -13.48 2.44
C LYS A 308 7.45 -14.62 2.87
N ASP A 309 8.72 -14.35 3.08
CA ASP A 309 9.71 -15.30 3.55
C ASP A 309 10.95 -14.55 4.04
N TRP A 310 11.77 -15.20 4.86
CA TRP A 310 13.04 -14.68 5.34
C TRP A 310 14.14 -15.72 5.21
N ASN A 311 15.21 -15.35 4.53
CA ASN A 311 16.41 -16.15 4.40
C ASN A 311 17.45 -15.65 5.43
N MET A 312 17.57 -16.41 6.52
CA MET A 312 18.47 -16.12 7.64
C MET A 312 19.96 -16.15 7.25
N ASP A 313 20.37 -16.97 6.28
CA ASP A 313 21.78 -17.09 5.87
C ASP A 313 22.29 -15.83 5.15
N THR A 314 21.38 -15.12 4.47
CA THR A 314 21.69 -13.94 3.65
C THR A 314 21.13 -12.64 4.20
N ASP A 315 20.38 -12.72 5.32
CA ASP A 315 19.56 -11.65 5.88
C ASP A 315 18.74 -10.92 4.80
N SER A 316 17.97 -11.71 4.04
CA SER A 316 17.14 -11.19 2.95
C SER A 316 15.69 -11.63 3.07
N TYR A 317 14.78 -10.79 2.59
CA TYR A 317 13.34 -10.97 2.72
C TYR A 317 12.70 -11.09 1.35
N LEU A 318 11.86 -12.10 1.17
CA LEU A 318 11.01 -12.23 0.00
C LEU A 318 9.86 -11.22 0.10
N LEU A 319 9.65 -10.39 -0.92
CA LEU A 319 8.54 -9.43 -0.94
C LEU A 319 7.49 -9.81 -1.98
N ASP A 320 6.22 -9.75 -1.60
CA ASP A 320 5.06 -9.88 -2.50
C ASP A 320 3.87 -9.08 -1.95
N PHE A 321 2.77 -9.04 -2.70
CA PHE A 321 1.51 -8.44 -2.26
C PHE A 321 0.94 -9.17 -1.03
N PRO A 322 0.36 -8.45 -0.07
CA PRO A 322 -0.25 -9.05 1.11
C PRO A 322 -1.44 -9.94 0.74
N ASN A 323 -2.37 -9.42 -0.06
CA ASN A 323 -3.63 -10.05 -0.46
C ASN A 323 -4.14 -9.58 -1.82
N ASP A 324 -5.26 -10.16 -2.24
CA ASP A 324 -5.94 -9.85 -3.49
C ASP A 324 -6.49 -8.42 -3.58
N GLU A 325 -6.91 -7.79 -2.48
CA GLU A 325 -7.33 -6.38 -2.49
C GLU A 325 -6.17 -5.48 -2.94
N VAL A 326 -5.04 -5.61 -2.25
CA VAL A 326 -3.87 -4.76 -2.50
C VAL A 326 -3.24 -5.08 -3.85
N ARG A 327 -3.10 -6.37 -4.21
CA ARG A 327 -2.60 -6.81 -5.51
C ARG A 327 -3.43 -6.22 -6.65
N SER A 328 -4.76 -6.36 -6.58
CA SER A 328 -5.66 -5.85 -7.62
C SER A 328 -5.59 -4.33 -7.72
N GLY A 329 -5.68 -3.63 -6.58
CA GLY A 329 -5.62 -2.16 -6.54
C GLY A 329 -4.31 -1.62 -7.12
N PHE A 330 -3.18 -2.18 -6.70
CA PHE A 330 -1.86 -1.75 -7.19
C PHE A 330 -1.69 -1.95 -8.69
N LEU A 331 -2.05 -3.13 -9.20
CA LEU A 331 -1.93 -3.41 -10.63
C LEU A 331 -2.83 -2.50 -11.47
N THR A 332 -4.07 -2.23 -11.03
CA THR A 332 -4.95 -1.25 -11.67
C THR A 332 -4.34 0.16 -11.65
N LEU A 333 -3.76 0.58 -10.52
CA LEU A 333 -3.12 1.89 -10.36
C LEU A 333 -1.99 2.06 -11.36
N VAL A 334 -1.09 1.08 -11.40
CA VAL A 334 0.08 1.09 -12.29
C VAL A 334 -0.39 1.08 -13.73
N ALA A 335 -1.29 0.17 -14.11
CA ALA A 335 -1.76 0.09 -15.49
C ALA A 335 -2.42 1.40 -15.94
N SER A 336 -3.18 2.05 -15.06
CA SER A 336 -3.82 3.33 -15.37
C SER A 336 -2.78 4.46 -15.54
N SER A 337 -1.75 4.50 -14.69
CA SER A 337 -0.66 5.49 -14.78
C SER A 337 0.29 5.26 -15.94
N TYR A 338 0.61 3.99 -16.24
CA TYR A 338 1.57 3.57 -17.26
C TYR A 338 0.96 3.57 -18.66
N LEU A 339 -0.25 3.01 -18.82
CA LEU A 339 -0.90 2.88 -20.13
C LEU A 339 -1.75 4.11 -20.48
N LYS A 340 -2.22 4.87 -19.49
CA LYS A 340 -3.11 6.04 -19.63
C LYS A 340 -4.25 5.82 -20.65
N PRO A 341 -5.03 4.72 -20.52
CA PRO A 341 -6.09 4.42 -21.47
C PRO A 341 -7.17 5.51 -21.44
N SER A 342 -7.82 5.75 -22.58
CA SER A 342 -8.93 6.73 -22.66
C SER A 342 -10.22 6.25 -21.98
N LYS A 343 -10.29 4.96 -21.62
CA LYS A 343 -11.40 4.33 -20.90
C LYS A 343 -10.97 3.92 -19.49
N SER A 344 -11.93 3.79 -18.58
CA SER A 344 -11.68 3.27 -17.22
C SER A 344 -11.16 1.83 -17.27
N THR A 345 -9.98 1.61 -16.71
CA THR A 345 -9.35 0.29 -16.57
C THR A 345 -10.24 -0.67 -15.79
N ASP A 346 -10.82 -0.23 -14.66
CA ASP A 346 -11.70 -1.06 -13.82
C ASP A 346 -12.95 -1.54 -14.57
N ALA A 347 -13.62 -0.64 -15.29
CA ALA A 347 -14.82 -0.97 -16.05
C ALA A 347 -14.52 -1.98 -17.17
N TRP A 348 -13.33 -1.87 -17.77
CA TRP A 348 -12.86 -2.81 -18.79
C TRP A 348 -12.57 -4.20 -18.20
N ILE A 349 -11.89 -4.27 -17.04
CA ILE A 349 -11.60 -5.56 -16.38
C ILE A 349 -12.91 -6.31 -16.04
N ILE A 350 -13.92 -5.61 -15.50
CA ILE A 350 -15.22 -6.21 -15.18
C ILE A 350 -15.85 -6.86 -16.42
N GLN A 351 -15.79 -6.19 -17.58
CA GLN A 351 -16.33 -6.72 -18.83
C GLN A 351 -15.56 -7.95 -19.29
N VAL A 352 -14.22 -7.93 -19.22
CA VAL A 352 -13.38 -9.07 -19.60
C VAL A 352 -13.68 -10.28 -18.72
N VAL A 353 -13.78 -10.09 -17.40
CA VAL A 353 -14.07 -11.18 -16.45
C VAL A 353 -15.45 -11.79 -16.70
N ASP A 354 -16.48 -10.97 -16.93
CA ASP A 354 -17.83 -11.45 -17.26
C ASP A 354 -17.83 -12.27 -18.56
N VAL A 355 -17.17 -11.77 -19.60
CA VAL A 355 -17.03 -12.44 -20.90
C VAL A 355 -16.28 -13.76 -20.79
N MET A 356 -15.19 -13.80 -20.02
CA MET A 356 -14.42 -15.01 -19.74
C MET A 356 -15.21 -16.02 -18.90
N SER A 357 -16.07 -15.56 -17.98
CA SER A 357 -16.94 -16.46 -17.20
C SER A 357 -18.00 -17.17 -18.06
N LYS A 358 -18.34 -16.59 -19.22
CA LYS A 358 -19.33 -17.08 -20.19
C LYS A 358 -18.72 -17.84 -21.36
N GLY A 359 -17.40 -17.86 -21.52
CA GLY A 359 -16.78 -18.54 -22.66
C GLY A 359 -16.79 -17.76 -23.97
N ASP A 360 -17.14 -16.46 -23.98
CA ASP A 360 -17.32 -15.69 -25.23
C ASP A 360 -15.99 -15.12 -25.74
N CYS A 361 -15.28 -15.93 -26.54
CA CYS A 361 -13.96 -15.57 -27.06
C CYS A 361 -14.01 -14.44 -28.11
N HIS A 362 -15.13 -14.26 -28.82
CA HIS A 362 -15.27 -13.20 -29.82
C HIS A 362 -15.43 -11.84 -29.14
N GLN A 363 -16.24 -11.76 -28.08
CA GLN A 363 -16.33 -10.54 -27.30
C GLN A 363 -15.01 -10.25 -26.56
N LEU A 364 -14.29 -11.30 -26.13
CA LEU A 364 -12.98 -11.16 -25.50
C LEU A 364 -11.95 -10.53 -26.44
N GLU A 365 -11.87 -11.00 -27.70
CA GLU A 365 -11.04 -10.41 -28.74
C GLU A 365 -11.33 -8.91 -28.90
N ASN A 366 -12.61 -8.55 -29.06
CA ASN A 366 -13.03 -7.16 -29.23
C ASN A 366 -12.64 -6.27 -28.03
N LEU A 367 -12.78 -6.78 -26.81
CA LEU A 367 -12.41 -6.05 -25.60
C LEU A 367 -10.90 -5.83 -25.50
N MET A 368 -10.09 -6.86 -25.77
CA MET A 368 -8.62 -6.76 -25.76
C MET A 368 -8.14 -5.81 -26.86
N THR A 369 -8.62 -5.97 -28.10
CA THR A 369 -8.29 -5.11 -29.24
C THR A 369 -8.69 -3.65 -28.99
N SER A 370 -9.89 -3.40 -28.44
CA SER A 370 -10.32 -2.04 -28.10
C SER A 370 -9.47 -1.42 -27.00
N PHE A 371 -9.02 -2.20 -26.01
CA PHE A 371 -8.21 -1.68 -24.92
C PHE A 371 -6.83 -1.25 -25.40
N PHE A 372 -6.11 -2.12 -26.12
CA PHE A 372 -4.80 -1.76 -26.64
C PHE A 372 -4.85 -0.61 -27.65
N ALA A 373 -5.88 -0.57 -28.49
CA ALA A 373 -6.10 0.55 -29.42
C ALA A 373 -6.35 1.89 -28.69
N SER A 374 -6.84 1.87 -27.45
CA SER A 374 -7.12 3.08 -26.66
C SER A 374 -5.87 3.73 -26.04
N ILE A 375 -4.74 3.01 -26.02
CA ILE A 375 -3.47 3.48 -25.43
C ILE A 375 -2.81 4.52 -26.35
N PRO A 376 -2.50 5.73 -25.88
CA PRO A 376 -1.90 6.78 -26.70
C PRO A 376 -0.54 6.38 -27.31
N TYR A 377 -0.28 6.79 -28.55
CA TYR A 377 1.00 6.53 -29.21
C TYR A 377 2.21 7.12 -28.46
N SER A 378 2.03 8.21 -27.72
CA SER A 378 3.09 8.79 -26.88
C SER A 378 3.57 7.87 -25.77
N GLN A 379 2.71 6.98 -25.25
CA GLN A 379 3.11 5.97 -24.26
C GLN A 379 3.89 4.81 -24.90
N ARG A 380 3.76 4.64 -26.23
CA ARG A 380 4.42 3.58 -27.00
C ARG A 380 5.82 3.96 -27.49
N ARG A 381 6.18 5.24 -27.45
CA ARG A 381 7.46 5.74 -27.96
C ARG A 381 8.57 5.43 -26.97
N LYS A 382 9.46 4.52 -27.36
CA LYS A 382 10.77 4.31 -26.76
C LYS A 382 11.85 4.31 -27.84
N ASP A 383 13.05 4.75 -27.50
CA ASP A 383 14.04 5.25 -28.47
C ASP A 383 14.71 4.13 -29.27
N ASP A 384 14.69 2.88 -28.76
CA ASP A 384 15.28 1.70 -29.40
C ASP A 384 14.35 0.46 -29.37
N GLU A 385 14.60 -0.52 -30.26
CA GLU A 385 13.83 -1.76 -30.39
C GLU A 385 13.77 -2.56 -29.08
N ARG A 386 14.86 -2.59 -28.31
CA ARG A 386 14.91 -3.26 -27.01
C ARG A 386 13.89 -2.69 -26.04
N GLU A 387 13.69 -1.38 -26.05
CA GLU A 387 12.75 -0.72 -25.16
C GLU A 387 11.30 -0.91 -25.62
N LYS A 388 11.06 -0.96 -26.93
CA LYS A 388 9.74 -1.33 -27.49
C LYS A 388 9.34 -2.75 -27.11
N GLU A 389 10.30 -3.70 -27.13
CA GLU A 389 10.06 -5.07 -26.70
C GLU A 389 9.75 -5.16 -25.21
N ARG A 390 10.51 -4.46 -24.36
CA ARG A 390 10.22 -4.36 -22.92
C ARG A 390 8.83 -3.75 -22.67
N TYR A 391 8.50 -2.65 -23.35
CA TYR A 391 7.19 -2.02 -23.26
C TYR A 391 6.06 -2.99 -23.62
N PHE A 392 6.24 -3.75 -24.71
CA PHE A 392 5.29 -4.76 -25.16
C PHE A 392 5.09 -5.85 -24.10
N GLN A 393 6.18 -6.49 -23.65
CA GLN A 393 6.12 -7.57 -22.65
C GLN A 393 5.46 -7.09 -21.34
N TYR A 394 5.80 -5.88 -20.90
CA TYR A 394 5.24 -5.31 -19.67
C TYR A 394 3.77 -4.93 -19.80
N THR A 395 3.36 -4.35 -20.94
CA THR A 395 1.96 -4.01 -21.22
C THR A 395 1.07 -5.25 -21.19
N PHE A 396 1.50 -6.33 -21.83
CA PHE A 396 0.79 -7.61 -21.78
C PHE A 396 0.75 -8.16 -20.36
N TYR A 397 1.89 -8.18 -19.68
CA TYR A 397 1.93 -8.63 -18.30
C TYR A 397 0.94 -7.88 -17.41
N LEU A 398 0.91 -6.54 -17.47
CA LEU A 398 -0.01 -5.75 -16.64
C LEU A 398 -1.46 -6.10 -16.93
N VAL A 399 -1.83 -6.20 -18.22
CA VAL A 399 -3.17 -6.57 -18.64
C VAL A 399 -3.56 -7.96 -18.13
N LEU A 400 -2.69 -8.95 -18.35
CA LEU A 400 -2.91 -10.32 -17.92
C LEU A 400 -2.98 -10.42 -16.39
N ARG A 401 -2.10 -9.71 -15.67
CA ARG A 401 -2.11 -9.68 -14.22
C ARG A 401 -3.38 -9.06 -13.66
N MET A 402 -3.85 -7.95 -14.24
CA MET A 402 -5.14 -7.35 -13.89
C MET A 402 -6.29 -8.35 -14.07
N ILE A 403 -6.37 -9.04 -15.21
CA ILE A 403 -7.40 -10.08 -15.44
C ILE A 403 -7.25 -11.24 -14.44
N SER A 404 -6.01 -11.69 -14.21
CA SER A 404 -5.67 -12.81 -13.33
C SER A 404 -5.97 -12.54 -11.85
N CYS A 405 -6.11 -11.28 -11.42
CA CYS A 405 -6.54 -10.96 -10.06
C CYS A 405 -8.02 -11.34 -9.82
N PHE A 406 -8.83 -11.33 -10.88
CA PHE A 406 -10.27 -11.61 -10.82
C PHE A 406 -10.62 -13.03 -11.30
N THR A 407 -9.65 -13.70 -11.91
CA THR A 407 -9.71 -15.11 -12.32
C THR A 407 -8.67 -15.90 -11.52
N VAL A 408 -8.55 -17.22 -11.66
CA VAL A 408 -7.51 -17.98 -10.95
C VAL A 408 -6.32 -18.12 -11.89
N PHE A 409 -5.09 -17.80 -11.43
CA PHE A 409 -3.91 -18.17 -12.22
C PHE A 409 -2.64 -18.57 -11.45
N ILE A 410 -1.88 -19.45 -12.11
CA ILE A 410 -0.59 -20.04 -11.77
C ILE A 410 0.39 -19.66 -12.89
N GLU A 411 1.33 -18.73 -12.68
CA GLU A 411 2.40 -18.47 -13.67
C GLU A 411 3.31 -19.69 -13.83
N LYS A 412 2.93 -20.59 -14.74
CA LYS A 412 3.44 -21.95 -14.72
C LYS A 412 4.50 -22.19 -15.78
N GLN A 413 5.73 -22.48 -15.32
CA GLN A 413 6.67 -23.25 -16.12
C GLN A 413 6.09 -24.66 -16.29
N GLN A 414 5.86 -25.09 -17.53
CA GLN A 414 5.41 -26.44 -17.85
C GLN A 414 6.58 -27.29 -18.33
N SER A 415 6.40 -28.62 -18.34
CA SER A 415 7.46 -29.59 -18.59
C SER A 415 8.16 -29.46 -19.94
N GLU A 416 7.51 -28.85 -20.95
CA GLU A 416 8.07 -28.68 -22.29
C GLU A 416 8.35 -27.20 -22.64
N GLY A 417 7.92 -26.23 -21.85
CA GLY A 417 8.12 -24.81 -22.18
C GLY A 417 7.46 -23.84 -21.19
N ARG A 418 7.50 -22.55 -21.52
CA ARG A 418 6.83 -21.47 -20.77
C ARG A 418 5.70 -20.93 -21.63
N VAL A 419 4.47 -21.18 -21.20
CA VAL A 419 3.28 -20.54 -21.77
C VAL A 419 3.24 -19.07 -21.35
N ASP A 420 2.83 -18.18 -22.26
CA ASP A 420 2.76 -16.75 -21.95
C ASP A 420 1.71 -16.45 -20.88
N CYS A 421 0.52 -17.03 -21.01
CA CYS A 421 -0.52 -16.90 -20.01
C CYS A 421 -1.52 -18.04 -20.08
N VAL A 422 -1.98 -18.49 -18.92
CA VAL A 422 -3.18 -19.29 -18.80
C VAL A 422 -4.14 -18.53 -17.87
N VAL A 423 -5.45 -18.73 -18.02
CA VAL A 423 -6.43 -18.14 -17.11
C VAL A 423 -7.47 -19.20 -16.80
N GLU A 424 -7.59 -19.53 -15.53
CA GLU A 424 -8.55 -20.51 -15.05
C GLU A 424 -9.78 -19.81 -14.47
N THR A 425 -10.93 -20.11 -15.05
CA THR A 425 -12.22 -19.71 -14.51
C THR A 425 -12.92 -20.92 -13.91
N GLN A 426 -14.09 -20.69 -13.31
CA GLN A 426 -14.91 -21.78 -12.78
C GLN A 426 -15.33 -22.80 -13.85
N ASN A 427 -15.52 -22.36 -15.11
CA ASN A 427 -16.11 -23.18 -16.17
C ASN A 427 -15.19 -23.42 -17.38
N TYR A 428 -14.16 -22.58 -17.54
CA TYR A 428 -13.31 -22.53 -18.73
C TYR A 428 -11.85 -22.34 -18.36
N ILE A 429 -10.96 -22.87 -19.19
CA ILE A 429 -9.52 -22.64 -19.14
C ILE A 429 -9.11 -21.93 -20.42
N TYR A 430 -8.40 -20.83 -20.31
CA TYR A 430 -7.89 -20.07 -21.44
C TYR A 430 -6.37 -20.20 -21.48
N ILE A 431 -5.80 -20.52 -22.63
CA ILE A 431 -4.37 -20.62 -22.86
C ILE A 431 -4.02 -19.60 -23.94
N PHE A 432 -3.21 -18.60 -23.60
CA PHE A 432 -2.82 -17.54 -24.51
C PHE A 432 -1.35 -17.66 -24.87
N GLU A 433 -1.07 -17.41 -26.14
CA GLU A 433 0.28 -17.19 -26.67
C GLU A 433 0.28 -15.92 -27.52
N PHE A 434 1.30 -15.08 -27.35
CA PHE A 434 1.38 -13.78 -28.02
C PHE A 434 2.57 -13.73 -28.97
N LYS A 435 2.36 -13.08 -30.12
CA LYS A 435 3.41 -12.71 -31.06
C LYS A 435 3.41 -11.20 -31.28
N ARG A 436 4.61 -10.66 -31.51
CA ARG A 436 4.83 -9.29 -31.94
C ARG A 436 5.26 -9.30 -33.40
N ASP A 437 4.50 -8.60 -34.25
CA ASP A 437 4.75 -8.49 -35.69
C ASP A 437 4.96 -9.85 -36.41
N GLY A 438 4.31 -10.91 -35.91
CA GLY A 438 4.28 -12.25 -36.50
C GLY A 438 2.88 -12.61 -36.98
N SER A 439 2.41 -13.81 -36.65
CA SER A 439 1.02 -14.23 -36.92
C SER A 439 0.35 -14.93 -35.73
N ALA A 440 -0.98 -14.81 -35.67
CA ALA A 440 -1.80 -15.47 -34.66
C ALA A 440 -1.84 -17.00 -34.87
N GLU A 441 -1.69 -17.45 -36.12
CA GLU A 441 -1.56 -18.85 -36.48
C GLU A 441 -0.26 -19.46 -35.92
N GLU A 442 0.87 -18.76 -36.00
CA GLU A 442 2.13 -19.23 -35.39
C GLU A 442 2.02 -19.31 -33.87
N ALA A 443 1.36 -18.32 -33.24
CA ALA A 443 1.11 -18.32 -31.81
C ALA A 443 0.26 -19.54 -31.40
N LEU A 444 -0.86 -19.78 -32.10
CA LEU A 444 -1.73 -20.92 -31.82
C LEU A 444 -1.01 -22.25 -32.06
N LYS A 445 -0.23 -22.35 -33.14
CA LYS A 445 0.56 -23.53 -33.44
C LYS A 445 1.59 -23.83 -32.35
N GLN A 446 2.22 -22.81 -31.78
CA GLN A 446 3.15 -22.99 -30.65
C GLN A 446 2.45 -23.59 -29.43
N ILE A 447 1.22 -23.18 -29.12
CA ILE A 447 0.43 -23.79 -28.03
C ILE A 447 0.23 -25.29 -28.28
N GLU A 448 -0.08 -25.66 -29.52
CA GLU A 448 -0.30 -27.05 -29.92
C GLU A 448 1.00 -27.88 -29.89
N ASP A 449 2.07 -27.37 -30.51
CA ASP A 449 3.36 -28.05 -30.64
C ASP A 449 3.97 -28.32 -29.25
N MET A 450 3.88 -27.35 -28.34
CA MET A 450 4.38 -27.46 -26.96
C MET A 450 3.41 -28.22 -26.03
N GLY A 451 2.20 -28.51 -26.50
CA GLY A 451 1.22 -29.30 -25.78
C GLY A 451 0.72 -28.66 -24.47
N TYR A 452 0.62 -27.34 -24.38
CA TYR A 452 0.28 -26.65 -23.13
C TYR A 452 -1.09 -27.05 -22.55
N ALA A 453 -1.99 -27.53 -23.41
CA ALA A 453 -3.31 -28.05 -22.99
C ALA A 453 -3.26 -29.44 -22.31
N ARG A 454 -2.16 -30.20 -22.42
CA ARG A 454 -2.08 -31.59 -21.91
C ARG A 454 -2.30 -31.69 -20.40
N GLU A 455 -1.88 -30.69 -19.63
CA GLU A 455 -2.09 -30.65 -18.18
C GLU A 455 -3.58 -30.72 -17.81
N TYR A 456 -4.42 -30.12 -18.65
CA TYR A 456 -5.86 -30.02 -18.44
C TYR A 456 -6.64 -31.15 -19.11
N ALA A 457 -5.97 -32.19 -19.60
CA ALA A 457 -6.62 -33.30 -20.31
C ALA A 457 -7.61 -34.08 -19.41
N ALA A 458 -7.39 -34.10 -18.09
CA ALA A 458 -8.29 -34.69 -17.11
C ALA A 458 -9.28 -33.68 -16.51
N ASP A 459 -9.23 -32.42 -16.94
CA ASP A 459 -10.12 -31.36 -16.48
C ASP A 459 -11.44 -31.41 -17.27
N GLY A 460 -12.57 -31.29 -16.57
CA GLY A 460 -13.89 -31.28 -17.20
C GLY A 460 -14.29 -29.94 -17.81
N ARG A 461 -13.51 -28.87 -17.55
CA ARG A 461 -13.73 -27.52 -18.11
C ARG A 461 -13.35 -27.48 -19.58
N LYS A 462 -14.02 -26.62 -20.34
CA LYS A 462 -13.67 -26.41 -21.75
C LYS A 462 -12.41 -25.54 -21.85
N ILE A 463 -11.44 -26.00 -22.64
CA ILE A 463 -10.18 -25.32 -22.88
C ILE A 463 -10.29 -24.49 -24.16
N TYR A 464 -9.87 -23.23 -24.10
CA TYR A 464 -9.70 -22.34 -25.25
C TYR A 464 -8.22 -22.08 -25.44
N GLN A 465 -7.69 -22.43 -26.61
CA GLN A 465 -6.31 -22.08 -26.99
C GLN A 465 -6.37 -20.86 -27.91
N ILE A 466 -5.68 -19.79 -27.56
CA ILE A 466 -5.81 -18.48 -28.19
C ILE A 466 -4.43 -17.98 -28.62
N GLY A 467 -4.21 -17.89 -29.92
CA GLY A 467 -3.05 -17.24 -30.51
C GLY A 467 -3.36 -15.78 -30.86
N CYS A 468 -2.55 -14.85 -30.38
CA CYS A 468 -2.71 -13.41 -30.59
C CYS A 468 -1.49 -12.84 -31.32
N ASN A 469 -1.72 -12.02 -32.35
CA ASN A 469 -0.68 -11.18 -32.95
C ASN A 469 -0.92 -9.71 -32.63
N PHE A 470 0.14 -9.05 -32.20
CA PHE A 470 0.15 -7.63 -31.91
C PHE A 470 1.05 -6.90 -32.89
N SER A 471 0.54 -5.82 -33.46
CA SER A 471 1.30 -4.97 -34.36
C SER A 471 2.02 -3.88 -33.58
N SER A 472 3.35 -3.80 -33.69
CA SER A 472 4.12 -2.66 -33.18
C SER A 472 3.73 -1.36 -33.90
N LYS A 473 3.20 -1.46 -35.14
CA LYS A 473 2.77 -0.31 -35.94
C LYS A 473 1.44 0.27 -35.46
N THR A 474 0.42 -0.56 -35.27
CA THR A 474 -0.92 -0.07 -34.84
C THR A 474 -1.06 -0.05 -33.32
N GLY A 475 -0.15 -0.72 -32.59
CA GLY A 475 -0.13 -0.87 -31.14
C GLY A 475 -1.40 -1.52 -30.59
N THR A 476 -1.98 -2.44 -31.36
CA THR A 476 -3.12 -3.25 -30.96
C THR A 476 -3.03 -4.64 -31.57
N ILE A 477 -3.92 -5.53 -31.14
CA ILE A 477 -4.10 -6.86 -31.71
C ILE A 477 -4.65 -6.72 -33.13
N ASP A 478 -3.95 -7.28 -34.11
CA ASP A 478 -4.38 -7.33 -35.52
C ASP A 478 -4.55 -8.77 -36.04
N GLY A 479 -4.26 -9.76 -35.20
CA GLY A 479 -4.56 -11.16 -35.45
C GLY A 479 -5.02 -11.88 -34.19
N TRP A 480 -6.08 -12.69 -34.32
CA TRP A 480 -6.62 -13.53 -33.26
C TRP A 480 -7.07 -14.86 -33.85
N LYS A 481 -6.60 -15.97 -33.27
CA LYS A 481 -7.00 -17.33 -33.63
C LYS A 481 -7.34 -18.12 -32.39
N MET A 482 -8.37 -18.95 -32.47
CA MET A 482 -8.81 -19.78 -31.37
C MET A 482 -9.06 -21.22 -31.78
N LYS A 483 -8.90 -22.14 -30.84
CA LYS A 483 -9.25 -23.55 -30.95
C LYS A 483 -10.00 -24.05 -29.72
#